data_AF-A0AAD1P1T8-F1
#
_entry.id   AF-A0AAD1P1T8-F1
#
_cell.length_a   1.000
_cell.length_b   1.000
_cell.length_c   1.000
_cell.angle_alpha   90.00
_cell.angle_beta   90.00
_cell.angle_gamma   90.00
#
_symmetry.space_group_name_H-M   'P 1'
#
loop_
_entity.id
_entity.type
_entity.pdbx_description
1 polymer ?
#
loop_
_entity_poly.entity_id
_entity_poly.type
_entity_poly.pdbx_seq_one_letter_code
_entity_poly.pdbx_strand_id
1 'polypeptide(L)'
;MQYRSANTWDMQYAQPVLYNLKLCTEFKMINIAQGNNMPVFLHKKPVTLGMDFINTINHGRLVFNKNLFQAIMSIYRPTYRMSDFIMVGEMVPSKNTDSELIYNFEELGKQKKPEKLLPDGLFASQKFSGTYEQIFEFQMYDAYTSLCKNKCILKKGPMYTLFHRNGNKSIMNAQFLIPCLKA
;
A
#
# COMPACT_ATOMS: atom_id res chain seq x y z
N MET A 1 11.40 -22.24 -4.09
CA MET A 1 11.37 -22.40 -2.62
C MET A 1 11.92 -21.16 -1.90
N GLN A 2 13.12 -20.66 -2.28
CA GLN A 2 13.77 -19.51 -1.64
C GLN A 2 12.93 -18.22 -1.57
N TYR A 3 12.17 -17.88 -2.62
CA TYR A 3 11.27 -16.72 -2.61
C TYR A 3 10.17 -16.84 -1.52
N ARG A 4 9.55 -18.01 -1.32
CA ARG A 4 8.47 -18.16 -0.33
C ARG A 4 8.98 -18.05 1.13
N SER A 5 10.24 -18.41 1.35
CA SER A 5 10.92 -18.39 2.66
C SER A 5 11.72 -17.11 2.93
N ALA A 6 11.77 -16.16 1.98
CA ALA A 6 12.50 -14.92 2.17
C ALA A 6 11.76 -14.02 3.18
N ASN A 7 12.51 -13.53 4.18
CA ASN A 7 11.99 -12.58 5.18
C ASN A 7 12.17 -11.12 4.73
N THR A 8 12.95 -10.91 3.68
CA THR A 8 13.31 -9.60 3.14
C THR A 8 13.38 -9.67 1.62
N TRP A 9 13.05 -8.56 0.98
CA TRP A 9 13.01 -8.42 -0.46
C TRP A 9 13.82 -7.20 -0.86
N ASP A 10 14.89 -7.44 -1.62
CA ASP A 10 15.57 -6.34 -2.28
C ASP A 10 14.73 -5.88 -3.47
N MET A 11 14.29 -4.62 -3.42
CA MET A 11 13.44 -4.05 -4.46
C MET A 11 14.15 -3.81 -5.78
N GLN A 12 15.47 -3.99 -5.82
CA GLN A 12 16.20 -4.04 -7.09
C GLN A 12 15.74 -5.18 -8.02
N TYR A 13 14.92 -6.13 -7.51
CA TYR A 13 14.28 -7.19 -8.29
C TYR A 13 12.76 -6.99 -8.50
N ALA A 14 12.18 -5.88 -8.04
CA ALA A 14 10.79 -5.55 -8.33
C ALA A 14 10.60 -5.20 -9.82
N GLN A 15 9.39 -5.37 -10.34
CA GLN A 15 9.10 -5.01 -11.73
C GLN A 15 9.54 -3.57 -12.02
N PRO A 16 10.18 -3.32 -13.18
CA PRO A 16 10.66 -1.99 -13.54
C PRO A 16 9.47 -1.04 -13.55
N VAL A 17 9.64 0.13 -12.93
CA VAL A 17 8.60 1.14 -13.01
C VAL A 17 8.57 1.70 -14.43
N LEU A 18 7.48 1.41 -15.13
CA LEU A 18 7.34 1.74 -16.55
C LEU A 18 7.03 3.23 -16.79
N TYR A 19 6.70 4.00 -15.75
CA TYR A 19 6.35 5.41 -15.84
C TYR A 19 6.79 6.19 -14.59
N ASN A 20 7.51 7.29 -14.76
CA ASN A 20 7.83 8.23 -13.69
C ASN A 20 6.77 9.34 -13.71
N LEU A 21 5.76 9.28 -12.84
CA LEU A 21 4.82 10.39 -12.74
C LEU A 21 5.56 11.57 -12.07
N LYS A 22 5.41 12.77 -12.61
CA LYS A 22 5.86 14.00 -11.93
C LYS A 22 4.88 14.31 -10.80
N LEU A 23 4.90 13.52 -9.73
CA LEU A 23 4.06 13.76 -8.55
C LEU A 23 4.92 14.26 -7.39
N CYS A 24 4.46 15.34 -6.76
CA CYS A 24 5.01 15.85 -5.51
C CYS A 24 4.81 14.81 -4.41
N THR A 25 5.83 13.99 -4.20
CA THR A 25 5.83 12.90 -3.23
C THR A 25 6.95 13.14 -2.24
N GLU A 26 6.62 13.09 -0.95
CA GLU A 26 7.62 13.24 0.11
C GLU A 26 8.08 11.86 0.56
N PHE A 27 9.31 11.49 0.22
CA PHE A 27 9.96 10.27 0.72
C PHE A 27 10.79 10.58 1.97
N LYS A 28 10.57 9.84 3.06
CA LYS A 28 11.38 9.92 4.28
C LYS A 28 11.52 8.53 4.91
N MET A 29 12.67 8.26 5.52
CA MET A 29 12.83 7.11 6.40
C MET A 29 12.39 7.51 7.81
N ILE A 30 11.50 6.74 8.42
CA ILE A 30 11.06 6.96 9.80
C ILE A 30 11.32 5.73 10.65
N ASN A 31 11.71 5.93 11.90
CA ASN A 31 11.92 4.86 12.87
C ASN A 31 10.85 4.95 13.96
N ILE A 32 10.06 3.89 14.10
CA ILE A 32 9.08 3.73 15.17
C ILE A 32 9.80 3.02 16.32
N ALA A 33 10.23 3.77 17.32
CA ALA A 33 11.04 3.24 18.42
C ALA A 33 10.24 2.33 19.37
N GLN A 34 8.95 2.61 19.55
CA GLN A 34 8.02 1.83 20.38
C GLN A 34 6.68 1.74 19.67
N GLY A 35 6.52 0.71 18.85
CA GLY A 35 5.24 0.30 18.31
C GLY A 35 4.50 -0.60 19.30
N ASN A 36 3.17 -0.54 19.31
CA ASN A 36 2.37 -1.27 20.31
C ASN A 36 1.38 -2.27 19.72
N ASN A 37 1.24 -2.34 18.38
CA ASN A 37 0.21 -3.14 17.75
C ASN A 37 0.75 -4.00 16.63
N MET A 38 0.62 -5.32 16.80
CA MET A 38 0.64 -6.25 15.68
C MET A 38 -0.73 -6.22 14.99
N PRO A 39 -0.78 -6.19 13.65
CA PRO A 39 -2.04 -6.08 12.95
C PRO A 39 -2.86 -7.35 13.06
N VAL A 40 -4.15 -7.19 13.35
CA VAL A 40 -5.15 -8.26 13.26
C VAL A 40 -5.86 -8.12 11.92
N PHE A 41 -5.79 -9.15 11.08
CA PHE A 41 -6.48 -9.18 9.79
C PHE A 41 -7.89 -9.74 9.96
N LEU A 42 -8.91 -8.93 9.64
CA LEU A 42 -10.32 -9.28 9.79
C LEU A 42 -11.00 -9.57 8.45
N HIS A 43 -10.38 -9.17 7.35
CA HIS A 43 -10.93 -9.30 6.01
C HIS A 43 -9.99 -10.06 5.09
N LYS A 44 -10.59 -10.74 4.13
CA LYS A 44 -9.89 -11.57 3.16
C LYS A 44 -10.55 -11.44 1.79
N LYS A 45 -9.74 -11.31 0.75
CA LYS A 45 -10.20 -11.24 -0.64
C LYS A 45 -9.34 -12.12 -1.54
N PRO A 46 -9.92 -13.09 -2.28
CA PRO A 46 -9.17 -13.88 -3.25
C PRO A 46 -8.74 -13.02 -4.43
N VAL A 47 -7.58 -13.35 -5.00
CA VAL A 47 -6.99 -12.71 -6.19
C VAL A 47 -6.58 -13.81 -7.18
N THR A 48 -7.04 -13.69 -8.43
CA THR A 48 -6.71 -14.63 -9.52
C THR A 48 -5.88 -13.90 -10.58
N LEU A 49 -4.58 -14.16 -10.58
CA LEU A 49 -3.58 -13.58 -11.47
C LEU A 49 -3.70 -14.22 -12.87
N GLY A 50 -4.39 -13.54 -13.78
CA GLY A 50 -4.49 -13.96 -15.19
C GLY A 50 -5.80 -13.56 -15.87
N MET A 51 -6.91 -13.47 -15.12
CA MET A 51 -8.18 -12.91 -15.62
C MET A 51 -8.45 -11.48 -15.11
N ASP A 52 -7.88 -11.11 -13.95
CA ASP A 52 -8.06 -9.77 -13.39
C ASP A 52 -7.05 -8.74 -13.95
N PHE A 53 -5.96 -9.16 -14.58
CA PHE A 53 -4.86 -8.29 -15.03
C PHE A 53 -4.80 -8.10 -16.55
N ILE A 54 -5.95 -7.94 -17.22
CA ILE A 54 -5.95 -7.52 -18.63
C ILE A 54 -5.48 -6.06 -18.70
N ASN A 55 -4.23 -5.88 -19.07
CA ASN A 55 -3.65 -4.56 -19.31
C ASN A 55 -3.96 -4.14 -20.74
N THR A 56 -4.61 -2.99 -20.91
CA THR A 56 -4.71 -2.32 -22.21
C THR A 56 -3.71 -1.16 -22.25
N ILE A 57 -3.16 -0.84 -23.41
CA ILE A 57 -2.34 0.36 -23.56
C ILE A 57 -3.24 1.48 -24.08
N ASN A 58 -3.35 2.58 -23.34
CA ASN A 58 -4.08 3.78 -23.76
C ASN A 58 -3.14 4.98 -23.70
N HIS A 59 -2.93 5.68 -24.83
CA HIS A 59 -1.99 6.80 -24.94
C HIS A 59 -0.58 6.49 -24.38
N GLY A 60 -0.09 5.28 -24.64
CA GLY A 60 1.21 4.82 -24.15
C GLY A 60 1.26 4.57 -22.64
N ARG A 61 0.12 4.55 -21.93
CA ARG A 61 -0.01 4.18 -20.51
C ARG A 61 -0.63 2.80 -20.38
N LEU A 62 -0.12 1.99 -19.46
CA LEU A 62 -0.83 0.78 -19.05
C LEU A 62 -2.12 1.19 -18.31
N VAL A 63 -3.26 0.74 -18.80
CA VAL A 63 -4.58 0.94 -18.20
C VAL A 63 -5.08 -0.41 -17.73
N PHE A 64 -5.34 -0.50 -16.42
CA PHE A 64 -5.85 -1.69 -15.78
C PHE A 64 -7.21 -2.11 -16.33
N ASN A 65 -7.47 -3.41 -16.22
CA ASN A 65 -8.82 -3.93 -16.28
C ASN A 65 -9.70 -3.15 -15.27
N LYS A 66 -10.71 -2.47 -15.81
CA LYS A 66 -11.68 -1.69 -15.04
C LYS A 66 -12.31 -2.52 -13.91
N ASN A 67 -12.48 -3.83 -14.13
CA ASN A 67 -13.05 -4.74 -13.13
C ASN A 67 -12.10 -4.97 -11.95
N LEU A 68 -10.79 -5.09 -12.19
CA LEU A 68 -9.79 -5.20 -11.11
C LEU A 68 -9.70 -3.89 -10.32
N PHE A 69 -9.68 -2.75 -11.02
CA PHE A 69 -9.70 -1.45 -10.37
C PHE A 69 -10.96 -1.27 -9.49
N GLN A 70 -12.14 -1.60 -10.03
CA GLN A 70 -13.39 -1.56 -9.27
C GLN A 70 -13.41 -2.57 -8.11
N ALA A 71 -12.80 -3.74 -8.28
CA ALA A 71 -12.65 -4.73 -7.23
C ALA A 71 -11.73 -4.23 -6.11
N ILE A 72 -10.61 -3.58 -6.41
CA ILE A 72 -9.73 -2.99 -5.39
C ILE A 72 -10.47 -1.84 -4.69
N MET A 73 -11.09 -0.95 -5.46
CA MET A 73 -11.89 0.17 -4.93
C MET A 73 -13.02 -0.30 -4.01
N SER A 74 -13.60 -1.48 -4.23
CA SER A 74 -14.67 -2.01 -3.39
C SER A 74 -14.20 -2.32 -1.96
N ILE A 75 -12.92 -2.60 -1.76
CA ILE A 75 -12.31 -2.81 -0.43
C ILE A 75 -12.42 -1.54 0.42
N TYR A 76 -12.37 -0.36 -0.19
CA TYR A 76 -12.36 0.94 0.49
C TYR A 76 -13.75 1.53 0.71
N ARG A 77 -14.82 0.93 0.17
CA ARG A 77 -16.19 1.41 0.38
C ARG A 77 -16.56 1.57 1.86
N PRO A 78 -16.19 0.66 2.78
CA PRO A 78 -16.48 0.82 4.21
C PRO A 78 -15.85 2.08 4.83
N THR A 79 -14.76 2.60 4.26
CA THR A 79 -14.02 3.76 4.80
C THR A 79 -14.52 5.10 4.27
N TYR A 80 -15.56 5.13 3.43
CA TYR A 80 -16.07 6.37 2.82
C TYR A 80 -16.64 7.35 3.84
N ARG A 81 -17.03 6.86 5.03
CA ARG A 81 -17.52 7.69 6.14
C ARG A 81 -16.45 8.03 7.17
N MET A 82 -15.27 7.42 7.08
CA MET A 82 -14.16 7.64 8.02
C MET A 82 -13.41 8.91 7.64
N SER A 83 -13.08 9.71 8.65
CA SER A 83 -12.25 10.91 8.50
C SER A 83 -10.77 10.56 8.54
N ASP A 84 -10.35 9.89 9.61
CA ASP A 84 -8.99 9.41 9.83
C ASP A 84 -9.04 7.91 10.00
N PHE A 85 -8.24 7.17 9.24
CA PHE A 85 -8.20 5.71 9.38
C PHE A 85 -6.85 5.16 8.93
N ILE A 86 -6.48 4.01 9.49
CA ILE A 86 -5.38 3.19 9.00
C ILE A 86 -5.94 1.99 8.24
N MET A 87 -5.32 1.67 7.11
CA MET A 87 -5.45 0.38 6.48
C MET A 87 -4.16 -0.39 6.67
N VAL A 88 -4.29 -1.66 7.02
CA VAL A 88 -3.18 -2.60 7.06
C VAL A 88 -3.51 -3.82 6.21
N GLY A 89 -2.55 -4.31 5.43
CA GLY A 89 -2.80 -5.49 4.60
C GLY A 89 -1.53 -6.10 4.02
N GLU A 90 -1.67 -7.37 3.62
CA GLU A 90 -0.62 -8.17 3.00
C GLU A 90 -1.24 -9.05 1.90
N MET A 91 -0.52 -9.25 0.80
CA MET A 91 -0.85 -10.27 -0.19
C MET A 91 -0.10 -11.55 0.13
N VAL A 92 -0.82 -12.63 0.39
CA VAL A 92 -0.27 -13.94 0.77
C VAL A 92 -0.60 -15.00 -0.29
N PRO A 93 0.22 -16.06 -0.42
CA PRO A 93 -0.12 -17.19 -1.28
C PRO A 93 -1.43 -17.86 -0.83
N SER A 94 -2.26 -18.24 -1.80
CA SER A 94 -3.53 -18.93 -1.56
C SER A 94 -3.44 -20.41 -1.95
N LYS A 95 -4.33 -21.23 -1.38
CA LYS A 95 -4.47 -22.65 -1.76
C LYS A 95 -5.40 -22.85 -2.96
N ASN A 96 -6.41 -21.97 -3.10
CA ASN A 96 -7.51 -22.14 -4.06
C ASN A 96 -7.47 -21.11 -5.21
N THR A 97 -6.65 -20.07 -5.07
CA THR A 97 -6.43 -19.00 -6.05
C THR A 97 -4.93 -18.72 -6.14
N ASP A 98 -4.51 -17.80 -7.01
CA ASP A 98 -3.09 -17.44 -7.11
C ASP A 98 -2.59 -16.76 -5.83
N SER A 99 -3.37 -15.82 -5.28
CA SER A 99 -3.09 -15.15 -4.02
C SER A 99 -4.36 -14.72 -3.28
N GLU A 100 -4.18 -14.26 -2.05
CA GLU A 100 -5.21 -13.69 -1.20
C GLU A 100 -4.70 -12.39 -0.59
N LEU A 101 -5.52 -11.34 -0.63
CA LEU A 101 -5.29 -10.12 0.12
C LEU A 101 -5.96 -10.25 1.49
N ILE A 102 -5.16 -10.25 2.55
CA ILE A 102 -5.63 -10.16 3.93
C ILE A 102 -5.46 -8.72 4.42
N TYR A 103 -6.48 -8.15 5.03
CA TYR A 103 -6.47 -6.73 5.40
C TYR A 103 -7.39 -6.40 6.57
N ASN A 104 -7.21 -5.20 7.11
CA ASN A 104 -8.08 -4.60 8.10
C ASN A 104 -8.10 -3.07 7.96
N PHE A 105 -9.17 -2.45 8.47
CA PHE A 105 -9.29 -1.01 8.62
C PHE A 105 -9.56 -0.67 10.07
N GLU A 106 -8.93 0.39 10.57
CA GLU A 106 -9.21 0.92 11.90
C GLU A 106 -9.39 2.43 11.81
N GLU A 107 -10.57 2.91 12.20
CA GLU A 107 -10.86 4.34 12.30
C GLU A 107 -10.09 4.94 13.49
N LEU A 108 -9.43 6.07 13.24
CA LEU A 108 -8.66 6.79 14.24
C LEU A 108 -9.56 7.83 14.91
N GLY A 109 -9.81 7.64 16.20
CA GLY A 109 -10.35 8.72 17.02
C GLY A 109 -9.34 9.86 17.14
N LYS A 110 -9.82 11.06 17.47
CA LYS A 110 -9.02 12.30 17.63
C LYS A 110 -7.77 12.19 18.53
N GLN A 111 -7.68 11.15 19.36
CA GLN A 111 -6.59 10.95 20.32
C GLN A 111 -5.57 9.87 19.91
N LYS A 112 -5.82 9.10 18.83
CA LYS A 112 -4.91 8.04 18.41
C LYS A 112 -3.79 8.63 17.56
N LYS A 113 -2.57 8.59 18.11
CA LYS A 113 -1.34 8.84 17.36
C LYS A 113 -1.09 7.67 16.40
N PRO A 114 -0.95 7.90 15.09
CA PRO A 114 -0.75 6.84 14.10
C PRO A 114 0.43 5.90 14.40
N GLU A 115 1.49 6.42 15.02
CA GLU A 115 2.69 5.66 15.37
C GLU A 115 2.42 4.54 16.37
N LYS A 116 1.36 4.65 17.19
CA LYS A 116 0.97 3.60 18.16
C LYS A 116 0.31 2.39 17.50
N LEU A 117 -0.12 2.52 16.24
CA LEU A 117 -0.80 1.48 15.48
C LEU A 117 0.14 0.69 14.58
N LEU A 118 1.42 1.06 14.59
CA LEU A 118 2.47 0.40 13.86
C LEU A 118 3.26 -0.50 14.82
N PRO A 119 3.86 -1.59 14.32
CA PRO A 119 4.92 -2.27 15.03
C PRO A 119 6.18 -1.39 15.08
N ASP A 120 7.09 -1.73 15.97
CA ASP A 120 8.39 -1.09 16.05
C ASP A 120 9.25 -1.40 14.81
N GLY A 121 10.13 -0.46 14.48
CA GLY A 121 11.12 -0.62 13.42
C GLY A 121 11.14 0.50 12.40
N LEU A 122 11.87 0.24 11.31
CA LEU A 122 12.14 1.20 10.26
C LEU A 122 11.12 1.08 9.12
N PHE A 123 10.64 2.24 8.66
CA PHE A 123 9.67 2.34 7.58
C PHE A 123 10.13 3.36 6.53
N ALA A 124 9.90 3.02 5.27
CA ALA A 124 9.86 4.00 4.20
C ALA A 124 8.48 4.69 4.23
N SER A 125 8.49 6.00 4.47
CA SER A 125 7.30 6.84 4.51
C SER A 125 7.18 7.62 3.22
N GLN A 126 6.03 7.49 2.56
CA GLN A 126 5.71 8.22 1.32
C GLN A 126 4.37 8.92 1.47
N LYS A 127 4.33 10.23 1.25
CA LYS A 127 3.08 11.01 1.33
C LYS A 127 2.59 11.40 -0.05
N PHE A 128 1.28 11.31 -0.23
CA PHE A 128 0.58 11.70 -1.45
C PHE A 128 -0.82 12.24 -1.12
N SER A 129 -1.30 13.22 -1.89
CA SER A 129 -2.64 13.77 -1.73
C SER A 129 -3.41 13.68 -3.04
N GLY A 130 -4.61 13.11 -3.01
CA GLY A 130 -5.43 12.95 -4.20
C GLY A 130 -6.76 12.27 -3.92
N THR A 131 -7.49 11.95 -5.00
CA THR A 131 -8.63 11.02 -4.92
C THR A 131 -8.14 9.61 -4.65
N TYR A 132 -9.03 8.70 -4.26
CA TYR A 132 -8.68 7.27 -4.14
C TYR A 132 -8.01 6.75 -5.40
N GLU A 133 -8.56 7.08 -6.57
CA GLU A 133 -8.05 6.62 -7.86
C GLU A 133 -6.61 7.06 -8.08
N GLN A 134 -6.32 8.34 -7.82
CA GLN A 134 -4.97 8.91 -7.91
C GLN A 134 -4.01 8.30 -6.88
N ILE A 135 -4.50 8.02 -5.65
CA ILE A 135 -3.72 7.37 -4.61
C ILE A 135 -3.33 5.93 -5.02
N PHE A 136 -4.23 5.18 -5.67
CA PHE A 136 -3.91 3.86 -6.20
C PHE A 136 -2.93 3.91 -7.35
N GLU A 137 -3.12 4.82 -8.31
CA GLU A 137 -2.15 5.02 -9.39
C GLU A 137 -0.77 5.33 -8.83
N PHE A 138 -0.68 6.23 -7.84
CA PHE A 138 0.56 6.52 -7.15
C PHE A 138 1.16 5.28 -6.47
N GLN A 139 0.37 4.51 -5.72
CA GLN A 139 0.85 3.30 -5.03
C GLN A 139 1.42 2.27 -6.01
N MET A 140 0.78 2.10 -7.17
CA MET A 140 1.14 1.07 -8.14
C MET A 140 2.37 1.44 -8.97
N TYR A 141 2.47 2.70 -9.38
CA TYR A 141 3.52 3.13 -10.31
C TYR A 141 4.66 3.85 -9.61
N ASP A 142 4.35 4.85 -8.79
CA ASP A 142 5.37 5.78 -8.28
C ASP A 142 5.94 5.36 -6.93
N ALA A 143 5.14 4.78 -6.03
CA ALA A 143 5.60 4.43 -4.69
C ALA A 143 6.79 3.45 -4.73
N TYR A 144 6.77 2.51 -5.68
CA TYR A 144 7.87 1.58 -5.92
C TYR A 144 9.12 2.27 -6.51
N THR A 145 8.94 3.29 -7.36
CA THR A 145 10.07 4.07 -7.90
C THR A 145 10.89 4.70 -6.78
N SER A 146 10.20 5.30 -5.81
CA SER A 146 10.87 5.95 -4.68
C SER A 146 11.64 4.95 -3.81
N LEU A 147 11.11 3.74 -3.62
CA LEU A 147 11.81 2.67 -2.90
C LEU A 147 13.08 2.24 -3.63
N CYS A 148 13.00 2.05 -4.95
CA CYS A 148 14.16 1.68 -5.78
C CYS A 148 15.23 2.77 -5.79
N LYS A 149 14.86 4.04 -6.00
CA LYS A 149 15.79 5.18 -6.00
C LYS A 149 16.54 5.31 -4.68
N ASN A 150 15.88 4.99 -3.56
CA ASN A 150 16.45 5.05 -2.21
C ASN A 150 17.03 3.71 -1.73
N LYS A 151 17.17 2.71 -2.62
CA LYS A 151 17.76 1.39 -2.32
C LYS A 151 17.16 0.71 -1.07
N CYS A 152 15.83 0.81 -0.91
CA CYS A 152 15.16 0.22 0.25
C CYS A 152 15.11 -1.31 0.16
N ILE A 153 15.52 -1.98 1.24
CA ILE A 153 15.30 -3.43 1.42
C ILE A 153 13.99 -3.61 2.17
N LEU A 154 12.96 -4.18 1.55
CA LEU A 154 11.66 -4.36 2.21
C LEU A 154 11.68 -5.57 3.14
N LYS A 155 10.95 -5.48 4.24
CA LYS A 155 10.64 -6.65 5.07
C LYS A 155 9.39 -7.33 4.51
N LYS A 156 9.35 -8.66 4.60
CA LYS A 156 8.11 -9.42 4.41
C LYS A 156 7.10 -9.02 5.49
N GLY A 157 5.84 -8.93 5.12
CA GLY A 157 4.75 -8.66 6.04
C GLY A 157 3.82 -7.56 5.55
N PRO A 158 2.94 -7.06 6.44
CA PRO A 158 1.94 -6.09 6.07
C PRO A 158 2.51 -4.71 5.77
N MET A 159 1.86 -4.04 4.83
CA MET A 159 2.03 -2.61 4.58
C MET A 159 0.93 -1.83 5.30
N TYR A 160 1.26 -0.60 5.67
CA TYR A 160 0.35 0.28 6.40
C TYR A 160 0.13 1.56 5.59
N THR A 161 -1.13 2.00 5.50
CA THR A 161 -1.47 3.28 4.88
C THR A 161 -2.36 4.07 5.81
N LEU A 162 -1.89 5.25 6.20
CA LEU A 162 -2.66 6.22 6.97
C LEU A 162 -3.39 7.14 6.02
N PHE A 163 -4.67 7.36 6.30
CA PHE A 163 -5.51 8.24 5.52
C PHE A 163 -6.09 9.33 6.41
N HIS A 164 -6.00 10.57 5.92
CA HIS A 164 -6.66 11.74 6.48
C HIS A 164 -7.52 12.38 5.40
N ARG A 165 -8.83 12.40 5.60
CA ARG A 165 -9.79 13.03 4.68
C ARG A 165 -9.85 14.52 5.01
N ASN A 166 -9.47 15.36 4.05
CA ASN A 166 -9.61 16.82 4.21
C ASN A 166 -11.09 17.21 4.19
N GLY A 167 -11.42 18.45 4.59
CA GLY A 167 -12.81 18.96 4.59
C GLY A 167 -13.54 18.84 3.24
N ASN A 168 -12.80 18.74 2.13
CA ASN A 168 -13.31 18.27 0.85
C ASN A 168 -13.30 16.73 0.80
N LYS A 169 -14.49 16.11 0.86
CA LYS A 169 -14.65 14.66 0.97
C LYS A 169 -14.03 13.85 -0.17
N SER A 170 -13.68 14.45 -1.32
CA SER A 170 -13.09 13.72 -2.45
C SER A 170 -11.56 13.63 -2.43
N ILE A 171 -10.88 14.48 -1.67
CA ILE A 171 -9.40 14.52 -1.60
C ILE A 171 -8.93 14.06 -0.22
N MET A 172 -7.96 13.16 -0.24
CA MET A 172 -7.39 12.55 0.95
C MET A 172 -5.88 12.67 0.93
N ASN A 173 -5.30 12.90 2.11
CA ASN A 173 -3.87 12.75 2.32
C ASN A 173 -3.63 11.30 2.71
N ALA A 174 -2.80 10.60 1.93
CA ALA A 174 -2.34 9.25 2.21
C ALA A 174 -0.87 9.28 2.60
N GLN A 175 -0.52 8.54 3.65
CA GLN A 175 0.86 8.26 4.01
C GLN A 175 1.06 6.75 4.00
N PHE A 176 1.83 6.28 3.02
CA PHE A 176 2.25 4.89 2.90
C PHE A 176 3.46 4.65 3.78
N LEU A 177 3.39 3.60 4.58
CA LEU A 177 4.40 3.20 5.54
C LEU A 177 4.76 1.74 5.26
N ILE A 178 5.92 1.57 4.64
CA ILE A 178 6.37 0.28 4.13
C ILE A 178 7.53 -0.20 5.01
N PRO A 179 7.37 -1.32 5.75
CA PRO A 179 8.44 -1.86 6.58
C PRO A 179 9.70 -2.17 5.76
N CYS A 180 10.84 -1.71 6.25
CA CYS A 180 12.12 -1.89 5.55
C CYS A 180 13.28 -2.12 6.53
N LEU A 181 14.43 -2.45 5.96
CA LEU A 181 15.72 -2.50 6.63
C LEU A 181 16.57 -1.32 6.18
N LYS A 182 17.55 -0.97 7.03
CA LYS A 182 18.62 -0.07 6.63
C LYS A 182 19.50 -0.82 5.64
N ALA A 183 19.68 -0.24 4.45
CA ALA A 183 20.67 -0.71 3.48
C ALA A 183 22.10 -0.51 4.00
#